data_AF-A0A815SG69-F1
#
_entry.id   AF-A0A815SG69-F1
#
_cell.length_a   1.000
_cell.length_b   1.000
_cell.length_c   1.000
_cell.angle_alpha   90.00
_cell.angle_beta   90.00
_cell.angle_gamma   90.00
#
_symmetry.space_group_name_H-M   'P 1'
#
loop_
_entity.id
_entity.type
_entity.pdbx_description
1 polymer ?
#
loop_
_entity_poly.entity_id
_entity_poly.type
_entity_poly.pdbx_seq_one_letter_code
_entity_poly.pdbx_strand_id
1 'polypeptide(L)'
;MQRLINFQNDYNLIVLDIGYSSNQVQLATCYSPPNENLPLNLFNDILRRNSNTILLGDLNAKHESWSNTTGNQKGGLLFEWLNENYFQVINKFVPTSTRSNAVIDLILAPMNIYFWFFFCISTY
;
A
#
# COMPACT_ATOMS: atom_id res chain seq x y z
N MET A 1 22.49 0.82 -14.74
CA MET A 1 21.38 0.92 -13.77
C MET A 1 21.02 2.40 -13.64
N GLN A 2 20.02 2.87 -14.40
CA GLN A 2 19.60 4.28 -14.34
C GLN A 2 18.70 4.44 -13.12
N ARG A 3 19.20 5.12 -12.10
CA ARG A 3 18.44 5.51 -10.92
C ARG A 3 17.46 6.59 -11.37
N LEU A 4 16.22 6.22 -11.70
CA LEU A 4 15.19 7.18 -12.08
C LEU A 4 14.85 8.06 -10.87
N ILE A 5 15.07 9.36 -11.06
CA ILE A 5 14.94 10.45 -10.10
C ILE A 5 13.44 10.81 -9.86
N ASN A 6 12.52 10.12 -10.55
CA ASN A 6 11.12 10.55 -10.68
C ASN A 6 10.26 10.44 -9.40
N PHE A 7 10.64 9.62 -8.42
CA PHE A 7 9.90 9.52 -7.15
C PHE A 7 10.25 10.64 -6.15
N GLN A 8 11.29 11.45 -6.42
CA GLN A 8 11.78 12.46 -5.46
C GLN A 8 10.89 13.70 -5.33
N ASN A 9 9.91 13.87 -6.21
CA ASN A 9 9.04 15.06 -6.22
C ASN A 9 7.71 14.86 -5.48
N ASP A 10 7.40 13.64 -5.03
CA ASP A 10 6.23 13.37 -4.20
C ASP A 10 6.65 13.36 -2.72
N TYR A 11 6.30 14.44 -2.01
CA TYR A 11 6.68 14.63 -0.60
C TYR A 11 6.13 13.55 0.34
N ASN A 12 5.15 12.79 -0.13
CA ASN A 12 4.41 11.81 0.65
C ASN A 12 4.72 10.35 0.27
N LEU A 13 5.77 10.08 -0.52
CA LEU A 13 6.17 8.73 -0.91
C LEU A 13 7.65 8.48 -0.68
N ILE A 14 7.99 7.35 -0.05
CA ILE A 14 9.36 6.85 0.02
C ILE A 14 9.40 5.43 -0.51
N VAL A 15 10.38 5.14 -1.38
CA VAL A 15 10.61 3.80 -1.95
C VAL A 15 12.01 3.32 -1.55
N LEU A 16 12.07 2.18 -0.87
CA LEU A 16 13.28 1.53 -0.40
C LEU A 16 13.41 0.14 -1.03
N ASP A 17 14.56 -0.12 -1.63
CA ASP A 17 14.92 -1.47 -2.05
C ASP A 17 15.74 -2.16 -0.95
N ILE A 18 15.37 -3.39 -0.60
CA ILE A 18 16.02 -4.22 0.41
C ILE A 18 16.55 -5.50 -0.23
N GLY A 19 17.80 -5.83 0.04
CA GLY A 19 18.47 -7.02 -0.50
C GLY A 19 19.30 -6.73 -1.75
N TYR A 20 19.82 -7.80 -2.36
CA TYR A 20 20.75 -7.72 -3.50
C TYR A 20 20.37 -8.72 -4.60
N SER A 21 20.59 -8.32 -5.86
CA SER A 21 20.29 -9.12 -7.06
C SER A 21 18.85 -9.68 -7.10
N SER A 22 18.68 -11.00 -7.26
CA SER A 22 17.40 -11.65 -7.55
C SER A 22 16.45 -11.75 -6.35
N ASN A 23 16.91 -11.45 -5.14
CA ASN A 23 16.10 -11.53 -3.92
C ASN A 23 15.69 -10.14 -3.40
N GLN A 24 15.69 -9.13 -4.26
CA GLN A 24 15.36 -7.77 -3.87
C GLN A 24 13.86 -7.64 -3.60
N VAL A 25 13.52 -7.19 -2.40
CA VAL A 25 12.17 -6.78 -2.01
C VAL A 25 12.13 -5.26 -2.05
N GLN A 26 11.04 -4.69 -2.52
CA GLN A 26 10.83 -3.25 -2.48
C GLN A 26 9.75 -2.92 -1.44
N LEU A 27 10.03 -1.96 -0.58
CA LEU A 27 9.05 -1.35 0.32
C LEU A 27 8.76 0.06 -0.17
N ALA A 28 7.50 0.34 -0.43
CA ALA A 28 7.04 1.68 -0.79
C ALA A 28 6.04 2.15 0.27
N THR A 29 6.38 3.22 0.99
CA THR A 29 5.50 3.84 1.98
C THR A 29 4.90 5.13 1.44
N CYS A 30 3.58 5.29 1.58
CA CYS A 30 2.82 6.41 1.06
C CYS A 30 1.91 6.99 2.14
N TYR A 31 1.91 8.32 2.27
CA TYR A 31 0.84 9.05 2.92
C TYR A 31 -0.09 9.65 1.85
N SER A 32 -1.37 9.34 1.89
CA SER A 32 -2.37 9.95 0.99
C SER A 32 -3.39 10.74 1.83
N PRO A 33 -3.30 12.09 1.85
CA PRO A 33 -4.22 12.93 2.62
C PRO A 33 -5.68 12.66 2.26
N PRO A 34 -6.65 12.81 3.20
CA PRO A 34 -8.04 12.42 3.00
C PRO A 34 -8.73 13.12 1.81
N ASN A 35 -8.29 14.33 1.46
CA ASN A 35 -8.89 15.16 0.41
C ASN A 35 -8.10 15.15 -0.91
N GLU A 36 -7.05 14.33 -1.00
CA GLU A 36 -6.24 14.18 -2.21
C GLU A 36 -6.47 12.82 -2.87
N ASN A 37 -6.19 12.72 -4.17
CA ASN A 37 -6.29 11.45 -4.89
C ASN A 37 -5.16 10.50 -4.50
N LEU A 38 -5.39 9.19 -4.66
CA LEU A 38 -4.32 8.22 -4.57
C LEU A 38 -3.36 8.37 -5.77
N PRO A 39 -2.04 8.28 -5.56
CA PRO A 39 -1.07 8.35 -6.65
C PRO A 39 -0.97 7.00 -7.38
N LEU A 40 -2.08 6.46 -7.90
CA LEU A 40 -2.15 5.12 -8.50
C LEU A 40 -1.21 4.96 -9.71
N ASN A 41 -1.02 6.03 -10.50
CA ASN A 41 -0.04 6.01 -11.59
C ASN A 41 1.39 5.79 -11.07
N LEU A 42 1.72 6.39 -9.93
CA LEU A 42 3.02 6.22 -9.28
C LEU A 42 3.15 4.81 -8.72
N PHE A 43 2.09 4.24 -8.13
CA PHE A 43 2.09 2.84 -7.71
C PHE A 43 2.38 1.91 -8.89
N ASN A 44 1.76 2.14 -10.05
CA ASN A 44 2.05 1.36 -11.26
C ASN A 44 3.53 1.47 -11.68
N ASP A 45 4.13 2.65 -11.60
CA ASP A 45 5.55 2.85 -11.94
C ASP A 45 6.49 2.16 -10.95
N ILE A 46 6.14 2.13 -9.66
CA ILE A 46 6.84 1.38 -8.61
C ILE A 46 6.77 -0.13 -8.93
N LEU A 47 5.58 -0.66 -9.22
CA LEU A 47 5.39 -2.07 -9.54
C LEU A 47 6.14 -2.49 -10.81
N ARG A 48 6.19 -1.64 -11.83
CA ARG A 48 6.99 -1.88 -13.06
C ARG A 48 8.48 -1.98 -12.77
N ARG A 49 8.98 -1.25 -11.77
CA ARG A 49 10.37 -1.30 -11.34
C ARG A 49 10.67 -2.59 -10.59
N ASN A 50 9.79 -3.00 -9.68
CA ASN A 50 9.93 -4.27 -8.96
C ASN A 50 8.54 -4.85 -8.65
N SER A 51 8.21 -6.01 -9.22
CA SER A 51 6.93 -6.67 -8.95
C SER A 51 6.87 -7.29 -7.55
N ASN A 52 8.02 -7.49 -6.89
CA ASN A 52 8.13 -7.92 -5.50
C ASN A 52 8.09 -6.70 -4.55
N THR A 53 7.04 -5.89 -4.69
CA THR A 53 6.83 -4.66 -3.92
C THR A 53 5.73 -4.86 -2.88
N ILE A 54 5.98 -4.43 -1.66
CA ILE A 54 4.95 -4.19 -0.65
C ILE A 54 4.72 -2.68 -0.56
N LEU A 55 3.47 -2.26 -0.74
CA LEU A 55 3.02 -0.89 -0.56
C LEU A 55 2.39 -0.75 0.83
N LEU A 56 2.69 0.31 1.56
CA LEU A 56 2.09 0.54 2.88
C LEU A 56 1.92 2.02 3.22
N GLY A 57 1.14 2.31 4.26
CA GLY A 57 1.03 3.64 4.86
C GLY A 57 -0.40 4.08 5.11
N ASP A 58 -0.59 5.33 5.55
CA ASP A 58 -1.92 5.92 5.74
C ASP A 58 -2.46 6.40 4.39
N LEU A 59 -3.38 5.62 3.83
CA LEU A 59 -3.97 5.87 2.52
C LEU A 59 -5.28 6.65 2.62
N ASN A 60 -5.85 6.86 3.82
CA ASN A 60 -7.19 7.42 4.02
C ASN A 60 -8.30 6.76 3.15
N ALA A 61 -8.08 5.50 2.73
CA ALA A 61 -8.96 4.76 1.83
C ALA A 61 -9.82 3.78 2.63
N LYS A 62 -11.15 3.90 2.51
CA LYS A 62 -12.11 3.08 3.26
C LYS A 62 -12.91 2.20 2.30
N HIS A 63 -12.88 0.90 2.51
CA HIS A 63 -13.71 -0.05 1.77
C HIS A 63 -14.14 -1.19 2.69
N GLU A 64 -15.33 -1.72 2.46
CA GLU A 64 -15.93 -2.80 3.25
C GLU A 64 -15.11 -4.10 3.23
N SER A 65 -14.28 -4.31 2.20
CA SER A 65 -13.41 -5.48 2.11
C SER A 65 -12.21 -5.48 3.07
N TRP A 66 -11.91 -4.36 3.73
CA TRP A 66 -10.85 -4.26 4.75
C TRP A 66 -11.22 -3.47 6.00
N SER A 67 -12.34 -2.75 6.00
CA SER A 67 -12.81 -1.95 7.13
C SER A 67 -14.30 -2.21 7.36
N ASN A 68 -14.73 -2.34 8.62
CA ASN A 68 -16.16 -2.48 9.00
C ASN A 68 -16.92 -1.14 9.00
N THR A 69 -16.47 -0.18 8.19
CA THR A 69 -17.00 1.18 8.12
C THR A 69 -17.50 1.48 6.72
N THR A 70 -18.41 2.45 6.59
CA THR A 70 -18.85 2.95 5.28
C THR A 70 -17.65 3.33 4.40
N GLY A 71 -17.65 2.81 3.17
CA GLY A 71 -16.61 3.07 2.20
C GLY A 71 -16.59 4.52 1.71
N ASN A 72 -15.48 4.92 1.11
CA ASN A 72 -15.33 6.20 0.42
C ASN A 72 -14.86 5.99 -1.03
N GLN A 73 -14.96 7.04 -1.86
CA GLN A 73 -14.54 6.98 -3.27
C GLN A 73 -13.09 6.51 -3.41
N LYS A 74 -12.21 6.98 -2.53
CA LYS A 74 -10.80 6.59 -2.51
C LYS A 74 -10.62 5.08 -2.30
N GLY A 75 -11.40 4.48 -1.40
CA GLY A 75 -11.40 3.04 -1.17
C GLY A 75 -11.97 2.25 -2.34
N GLY A 76 -12.98 2.76 -3.04
CA GLY A 76 -13.47 2.15 -4.29
C GLY A 76 -12.37 2.08 -5.35
N LEU A 77 -11.70 3.20 -5.62
CA LEU A 77 -10.60 3.26 -6.58
C LEU A 77 -9.42 2.35 -6.20
N LEU A 78 -9.07 2.32 -4.90
CA LEU A 78 -8.04 1.41 -4.42
C LEU A 78 -8.45 -0.06 -4.58
N PHE A 79 -9.70 -0.39 -4.30
CA PHE A 79 -10.21 -1.76 -4.44
C PHE A 79 -10.16 -2.25 -5.90
N GLU A 80 -10.56 -1.42 -6.85
CA GLU A 80 -10.42 -1.71 -8.28
C GLU A 80 -8.96 -1.93 -8.66
N TRP A 81 -8.07 -1.01 -8.27
CA TRP A 81 -6.64 -1.11 -8.54
C TRP A 81 -6.00 -2.39 -7.95
N LEU A 82 -6.39 -2.78 -6.74
CA LEU A 82 -5.93 -4.02 -6.10
C LEU A 82 -6.32 -5.26 -6.92
N ASN A 83 -7.55 -5.31 -7.41
CA ASN A 83 -8.03 -6.43 -8.23
C ASN A 83 -7.32 -6.50 -9.58
N GLU A 84 -7.10 -5.35 -10.24
CA GLU A 84 -6.41 -5.27 -11.53
C GLU A 84 -4.94 -5.69 -11.44
N ASN A 85 -4.27 -5.43 -10.31
CA ASN A 85 -2.85 -5.69 -10.12
C ASN A 85 -2.56 -6.99 -9.34
N TYR A 86 -3.58 -7.76 -8.97
CA TYR A 86 -3.46 -8.97 -8.13
C TYR A 86 -2.80 -8.71 -6.77
N PHE A 87 -3.21 -7.63 -6.11
CA PHE A 87 -2.80 -7.26 -4.76
C PHE A 87 -3.92 -7.53 -3.75
N GLN A 88 -3.55 -7.59 -2.48
CA GLN A 88 -4.49 -7.69 -1.38
C GLN A 88 -4.08 -6.81 -0.20
N VAL A 89 -5.07 -6.35 0.56
CA VAL A 89 -4.86 -5.75 1.88
C VAL A 89 -4.55 -6.85 2.89
N ILE A 90 -3.48 -6.69 3.67
CA ILE A 90 -3.04 -7.67 4.67
C ILE A 90 -3.71 -7.42 6.03
N ASN A 91 -3.66 -6.19 6.52
CA ASN A 91 -4.22 -5.81 7.81
C ASN A 91 -5.68 -5.34 7.63
N LYS A 92 -6.64 -6.21 7.97
CA LYS A 92 -8.07 -5.95 7.80
C LYS A 92 -8.79 -5.96 9.15
N PHE A 93 -9.88 -5.19 9.23
CA PHE A 93 -10.89 -5.22 10.29
C PHE A 93 -10.43 -4.85 11.71
N VAL A 94 -9.17 -4.47 11.89
CA VAL A 94 -8.64 -3.88 13.12
C VAL A 94 -8.46 -2.38 12.89
N PRO A 95 -9.24 -1.50 13.55
CA PRO A 95 -9.14 -0.06 13.36
C PRO A 95 -7.72 0.45 13.57
N THR A 96 -7.26 1.32 12.68
CA THR A 96 -5.94 1.96 12.77
C THR A 96 -6.05 3.48 12.98
N SER A 97 -7.22 4.05 12.72
CA SER A 97 -7.49 5.47 12.95
C SER A 97 -7.78 5.75 14.42
N THR A 98 -7.17 6.81 14.98
CA THR A 98 -7.50 7.31 16.33
C THR A 98 -8.81 8.10 16.39
N ARG A 99 -9.40 8.43 15.24
CA ARG A 99 -10.60 9.30 15.14
C ARG A 99 -11.87 8.55 14.74
N SER A 100 -11.75 7.29 14.34
CA SER A 100 -12.88 6.48 13.85
C SER A 100 -12.53 4.99 13.89
N ASN A 101 -13.53 4.12 13.76
CA ASN A 101 -13.32 2.67 13.66
C ASN A 101 -12.78 2.21 12.29
N ALA A 102 -12.20 3.13 11.49
CA ALA A 102 -11.75 2.83 10.14
C ALA A 102 -10.35 2.21 10.12
N VAL A 103 -10.14 1.31 9.16
CA VAL A 103 -8.82 0.78 8.79
C VAL A 103 -8.35 1.57 7.58
N ILE A 104 -7.38 2.46 7.80
CA ILE A 104 -6.88 3.41 6.78
C ILE A 104 -5.36 3.39 6.61
N ASP A 105 -4.65 2.91 7.62
CA ASP A 105 -3.25 2.50 7.51
C ASP A 105 -3.27 1.11 6.92
N LEU A 106 -2.79 0.95 5.69
CA LEU A 106 -2.93 -0.29 4.93
C LEU A 106 -1.57 -0.84 4.56
N ILE A 107 -1.46 -2.17 4.55
CA ILE A 107 -0.37 -2.94 3.96
C ILE A 107 -0.97 -3.66 2.76
N LEU A 108 -0.47 -3.34 1.57
CA LEU A 108 -0.87 -3.93 0.30
C LEU A 108 0.29 -4.79 -0.20
N ALA A 109 0.02 -6.06 -0.48
CA ALA A 109 1.03 -6.96 -1.00
C ALA A 109 0.50 -7.78 -2.19
N PRO A 110 1.40 -8.25 -3.07
CA PRO A 110 1.06 -9.19 -4.13
C PRO A 110 0.38 -10.44 -3.56
N MET A 111 -0.61 -10.99 -4.27
CA MET A 111 -1.30 -12.20 -3.84
C MET A 111 -0.38 -13.43 -3.71
N ASN A 112 0.77 -13.43 -4.39
CA ASN A 112 1.75 -14.52 -4.38
C ASN A 112 2.84 -14.38 -3.31
N ILE A 113 2.82 -13.35 -2.45
CA ILE A 113 3.80 -13.21 -1.38
C ILE A 113 3.53 -14.25 -0.29
N TYR A 114 4.55 -15.03 0.10
CA TYR A 114 4.41 -16.01 1.17
C TYR A 114 4.39 -15.31 2.54
N PHE A 115 3.22 -15.32 3.18
CA PHE A 115 2.81 -14.55 4.37
C PHE A 115 3.60 -14.74 5.69
N TRP A 116 4.61 -15.60 5.72
CA TRP A 116 5.32 -15.95 6.96
C TRP A 116 6.06 -14.76 7.62
N PHE A 117 6.19 -13.62 6.92
CA PHE A 117 6.83 -12.41 7.44
C PHE A 117 5.91 -11.45 8.23
N PHE A 118 4.58 -11.49 8.07
CA PHE A 118 3.71 -10.39 8.54
C PHE A 118 2.94 -10.65 9.84
N PHE A 119 2.99 -11.86 10.41
CA PHE A 119 2.30 -12.17 11.67
C PHE A 119 2.84 -11.41 12.91
N CYS A 120 3.99 -10.74 12.80
CA CYS A 120 4.62 -10.07 13.95
C CYS A 120 4.23 -8.59 14.15
N ILE A 121 3.40 -7.97 13.30
CA ILE A 121 3.15 -6.51 13.37
C ILE A 121 1.78 -6.16 13.99
N SER A 122 0.91 -7.14 14.25
CA SER A 122 -0.49 -6.88 14.65
C SER A 122 -0.80 -7.09 16.14
N THR A 123 0.20 -7.22 17.02
CA THR A 123 -0.01 -7.41 18.46
C THR A 123 0.65 -6.30 19.26
N TYR A 124 -0.04 -5.18 19.41
CA TYR A 124 0.10 -4.25 20.54
C TYR A 124 -1.26 -3.67 20.89
#